data_AF-A0A4P5SVM6-F1
#
_entry.id   AF-A0A4P5SVM6-F1
#
_cell.length_a   1.000
_cell.length_b   1.000
_cell.length_c   1.000
_cell.angle_alpha   90.00
_cell.angle_beta   90.00
_cell.angle_gamma   90.00
#
_symmetry.space_group_name_H-M   'P 1'
#
loop_
_entity.id
_entity.type
_entity.pdbx_description
1 polymer ?
#
loop_
_entity_poly.entity_id
_entity_poly.type
_entity_poly.pdbx_seq_one_letter_code
_entity_poly.pdbx_strand_id
1 'polypeptide(L)'
;MDEIVICPNCRTENPPGNARCSVCAMPFTTYAGQLTDERYQGNLAAQVSKLEKRPLMVNVMAGFHLFFALFWPLASMLGAFATRVKVNEEGTNYVAASVGSIGPIMVTMVCLPFFIAFLVVAYGTWTQRDWGYWGSLGMLGLFAVLALPKFGATPVLAVLWIALSVTGAALWLKSDVKAWYALD
;
A
#
# COMPACT_ATOMS: atom_id res chain seq x y z
N MET A 1 -13.68 16.17 53.22
CA MET A 1 -14.86 15.30 53.37
C MET A 1 -14.94 14.52 52.09
N ASP A 2 -14.61 13.24 52.14
CA ASP A 2 -14.62 12.41 50.93
C ASP A 2 -16.08 12.10 50.59
N GLU A 3 -16.50 12.47 49.39
CA GLU A 3 -17.86 12.29 48.90
C GLU A 3 -18.10 10.79 48.65
N ILE A 4 -19.03 10.16 49.38
CA ILE A 4 -19.35 8.73 49.23
C ILE A 4 -20.43 8.58 48.15
N VAL A 5 -20.18 7.72 47.15
CA VAL A 5 -21.16 7.43 46.09
C VAL A 5 -21.89 6.12 46.41
N ILE A 6 -23.20 6.17 46.52
CA ILE A 6 -24.05 5.00 46.78
C ILE A 6 -24.50 4.39 45.45
N CYS A 7 -24.28 3.07 45.28
CA CYS A 7 -24.72 2.39 44.07
C CYS A 7 -26.26 2.30 43.96
N PRO A 8 -26.88 2.72 42.84
CA PRO A 8 -28.33 2.71 42.71
C PRO A 8 -28.94 1.30 42.64
N ASN A 9 -28.16 0.27 42.28
CA ASN A 9 -28.64 -1.11 42.16
C ASN A 9 -28.48 -1.90 43.47
N CYS A 10 -27.27 -2.02 44.00
CA CYS A 10 -26.99 -2.83 45.20
C CYS A 10 -26.86 -2.02 46.50
N ARG A 11 -27.00 -0.69 46.44
CA ARG A 11 -26.91 0.25 47.59
C ARG A 11 -25.60 0.20 48.38
N THR A 12 -24.55 -0.40 47.82
CA THR A 12 -23.23 -0.42 48.45
C THR A 12 -22.54 0.94 48.31
N GLU A 13 -21.86 1.37 49.37
CA GLU A 13 -21.01 2.56 49.38
C GLU A 13 -19.73 2.33 48.58
N ASN A 14 -19.36 3.29 47.74
CA ASN A 14 -18.18 3.23 46.89
C ASN A 14 -17.31 4.48 47.08
N PRO A 15 -15.97 4.34 47.00
CA PRO A 15 -15.05 5.48 47.04
C PRO A 15 -15.34 6.48 45.91
N PRO A 16 -15.15 7.79 46.15
CA PRO A 16 -15.22 8.79 45.10
C PRO A 16 -14.18 8.52 44.01
N GLY A 17 -14.56 8.68 42.75
CA GLY A 17 -13.69 8.44 41.58
C GLY A 17 -13.78 7.03 40.98
N ASN A 18 -14.44 6.09 41.65
CA ASN A 18 -14.76 4.81 41.01
C ASN A 18 -15.76 5.02 39.87
N ALA A 19 -15.45 4.49 38.68
CA ALA A 19 -16.36 4.53 37.54
C ALA A 19 -17.48 3.46 37.64
N ARG A 20 -17.30 2.47 38.54
CA ARG A 20 -18.17 1.30 38.70
C ARG A 20 -18.32 0.91 40.16
N CYS A 21 -19.43 0.24 40.46
CA CYS A 21 -19.62 -0.38 41.76
C CYS A 21 -18.65 -1.55 41.98
N SER A 22 -17.98 -1.57 43.12
CA SER A 22 -17.04 -2.64 43.52
C SER A 22 -17.69 -4.01 43.72
N VAL A 23 -19.02 -4.05 43.94
CA VAL A 23 -19.75 -5.29 44.25
C VAL A 23 -20.53 -5.81 43.05
N CYS A 24 -21.40 -5.00 42.44
CA CYS A 24 -22.27 -5.46 41.36
C CYS A 24 -21.79 -5.07 39.95
N ALA A 25 -20.61 -4.45 39.84
CA ALA A 25 -20.01 -3.94 38.60
C ALA A 25 -20.88 -2.93 37.81
N MET A 26 -22.01 -2.47 38.37
CA MET A 26 -22.88 -1.50 37.71
C MET A 26 -22.10 -0.20 37.42
N PRO A 27 -22.18 0.32 36.19
CA PRO A 27 -21.51 1.56 35.84
C PRO A 27 -22.20 2.77 36.49
N PHE A 28 -21.42 3.68 37.07
CA PHE A 28 -21.93 4.95 37.59
C PHE A 28 -22.00 6.04 36.52
N THR A 29 -21.30 5.85 35.40
CA THR A 29 -21.33 6.75 34.25
C THR A 29 -21.67 5.99 32.97
N THR A 30 -22.27 6.67 32.01
CA THR A 30 -22.55 6.13 30.67
C THR A 30 -21.28 5.62 29.98
N TYR A 31 -20.14 6.30 30.17
CA TYR A 31 -18.83 5.87 29.68
C TYR A 31 -18.37 4.53 30.29
N ALA A 32 -18.54 4.36 31.61
CA ALA A 32 -18.19 3.12 32.28
C ALA A 32 -19.05 1.92 31.84
N GLY A 33 -20.29 2.19 31.38
CA GLY A 33 -21.18 1.19 30.81
C GLY A 33 -20.74 0.70 29.43
N GLN A 34 -20.18 1.59 28.60
CA GLN A 34 -19.64 1.24 27.28
C GLN A 34 -18.40 0.33 27.36
N LEU A 35 -17.60 0.46 28.42
CA LEU A 35 -16.43 -0.39 28.66
C LEU A 35 -16.78 -1.86 29.01
N THR A 36 -18.04 -2.15 29.33
CA THR A 36 -18.56 -3.47 29.75
C THR A 36 -19.35 -4.18 28.67
N ASP A 37 -19.63 -3.52 27.55
CA ASP A 37 -20.32 -4.18 26.46
C ASP A 37 -19.40 -5.29 25.95
N GLU A 38 -19.69 -6.55 26.30
CA GLU A 38 -18.98 -7.74 25.78
C GLU A 38 -19.03 -7.75 24.25
N ARG A 39 -20.05 -7.13 23.65
CA ARG A 39 -20.11 -6.82 22.22
C ARG A 39 -19.03 -5.84 21.78
N TYR A 40 -18.76 -4.78 22.53
CA TYR A 40 -17.73 -3.80 22.21
C TYR A 40 -16.33 -4.40 22.38
N GLN A 41 -16.08 -5.12 23.49
CA GLN A 41 -14.82 -5.83 23.70
C GLN A 41 -14.60 -6.97 22.69
N GLY A 42 -15.64 -7.72 22.36
CA GLY A 42 -15.60 -8.77 21.34
C GLY A 42 -15.36 -8.20 19.94
N ASN A 43 -15.99 -7.08 19.59
CA ASN A 43 -15.76 -6.39 18.32
C ASN A 43 -14.34 -5.79 18.26
N LEU A 44 -13.83 -5.22 19.36
CA LEU A 44 -12.47 -4.70 19.42
C LEU A 44 -11.44 -5.83 19.30
N ALA A 45 -11.62 -6.94 20.01
CA ALA A 45 -10.77 -8.12 19.89
C ALA A 45 -10.83 -8.72 18.47
N ALA A 46 -12.01 -8.74 17.85
CA ALA A 46 -12.18 -9.16 16.45
C ALA A 46 -11.51 -8.20 15.46
N GLN A 47 -11.51 -6.88 15.72
CA GLN A 47 -10.79 -5.89 14.91
C GLN A 47 -9.28 -5.99 15.11
N VAL A 48 -8.80 -6.12 16.34
CA VAL A 48 -7.37 -6.26 16.67
C VAL A 48 -6.80 -7.55 16.10
N SER A 49 -7.52 -8.68 16.20
CA SER A 49 -7.10 -9.95 15.59
C SER A 49 -7.08 -9.91 14.06
N LYS A 50 -7.93 -9.09 13.42
CA LYS A 50 -7.85 -8.80 11.97
C LYS A 50 -6.61 -7.96 11.64
N LEU A 51 -6.21 -7.05 12.53
CA LEU A 51 -4.99 -6.25 12.43
C LEU A 51 -3.70 -7.03 12.80
N GLU A 52 -3.82 -8.24 13.32
CA GLU A 52 -2.67 -9.09 13.62
C GLU A 52 -2.20 -9.86 12.37
N LYS A 53 -3.13 -10.18 11.46
CA LYS A 53 -2.83 -10.93 10.23
C LYS A 53 -2.75 -10.00 9.04
N ARG A 54 -1.52 -9.76 8.56
CA ARG A 54 -1.31 -9.00 7.33
C ARG A 54 -2.01 -9.66 6.14
N PRO A 55 -2.86 -8.95 5.38
CA PRO A 55 -3.48 -9.47 4.18
C PRO A 55 -2.43 -9.90 3.16
N LEU A 56 -2.61 -11.07 2.53
CA LEU A 56 -1.70 -11.59 1.51
C LEU A 56 -1.46 -10.56 0.40
N MET A 57 -2.50 -9.81 0.03
CA MET A 57 -2.44 -8.82 -1.02
C MET A 57 -1.40 -7.72 -0.74
N VAL A 58 -1.21 -7.31 0.53
CA VAL A 58 -0.19 -6.32 0.92
C VAL A 58 1.21 -6.83 0.61
N ASN A 59 1.48 -8.11 0.89
CA ASN A 59 2.77 -8.73 0.56
C ASN A 59 2.97 -8.83 -0.96
N VAL A 60 1.92 -9.24 -1.68
CA VAL A 60 1.95 -9.34 -3.15
C VAL A 60 2.21 -7.97 -3.78
N MET A 61 1.55 -6.91 -3.31
CA MET A 61 1.69 -5.57 -3.86
C MET A 61 3.06 -4.94 -3.52
N ALA A 62 3.54 -5.10 -2.28
CA ALA A 62 4.88 -4.67 -1.91
C ALA A 62 5.95 -5.40 -2.74
N GLY A 63 5.80 -6.72 -2.92
CA GLY A 63 6.66 -7.52 -3.78
C GLY A 63 6.60 -7.11 -5.26
N PHE A 64 5.40 -6.81 -5.77
CA PHE A 64 5.19 -6.29 -7.10
C PHE A 64 5.94 -4.97 -7.32
N HIS A 65 5.80 -4.00 -6.42
CA HIS A 65 6.50 -2.72 -6.52
C HIS A 65 8.03 -2.89 -6.46
N LEU A 66 8.55 -3.74 -5.58
CA LEU A 66 9.98 -4.04 -5.52
C LEU A 66 10.48 -4.71 -6.81
N PHE A 67 9.73 -5.68 -7.33
CA PHE A 67 10.06 -6.34 -8.58
C PHE A 67 10.12 -5.31 -9.74
N PHE A 68 9.10 -4.45 -9.86
CA PHE A 68 9.10 -3.44 -10.91
C PHE A 68 10.15 -2.35 -10.71
N ALA A 69 10.45 -1.97 -9.46
CA ALA A 69 11.57 -1.08 -9.18
C ALA A 69 12.87 -1.67 -9.75
N LEU A 70 13.17 -2.93 -9.49
CA LEU A 70 14.45 -3.52 -9.87
C LEU A 70 14.53 -3.88 -11.35
N PHE A 71 13.52 -4.56 -11.88
CA PHE A 71 13.62 -5.21 -13.19
C PHE A 71 13.22 -4.30 -14.35
N TRP A 72 12.25 -3.40 -14.19
CA TRP A 72 11.78 -2.58 -15.30
C TRP A 72 12.81 -1.51 -15.74
N PRO A 73 13.36 -0.66 -14.83
CA PRO A 73 14.46 0.24 -15.15
C PRO A 73 15.65 -0.48 -15.78
N LEU A 74 16.06 -1.62 -15.21
CA LEU A 74 17.18 -2.40 -15.71
C LEU A 74 16.92 -2.92 -17.13
N ALA A 75 15.75 -3.50 -17.38
CA ALA A 75 15.38 -3.98 -18.72
C ALA A 75 15.31 -2.84 -19.74
N SER A 76 14.77 -1.68 -19.36
CA SER A 76 14.72 -0.49 -20.20
C SER A 76 16.11 0.04 -20.55
N MET A 77 17.02 0.11 -19.57
CA MET A 77 18.41 0.52 -19.80
C MET A 77 19.15 -0.47 -20.71
N LEU A 78 19.05 -1.77 -20.43
CA LEU A 78 19.69 -2.81 -21.25
C LEU A 78 19.17 -2.77 -22.70
N GLY A 79 17.86 -2.58 -22.88
CA GLY A 79 17.25 -2.41 -24.20
C GLY A 79 17.79 -1.19 -24.93
N ALA A 80 17.90 -0.05 -24.24
CA ALA A 80 18.47 1.17 -24.83
C ALA A 80 19.94 1.01 -25.23
N PHE A 81 20.74 0.30 -24.43
CA PHE A 81 22.13 -0.02 -24.79
C PHE A 81 22.24 -1.03 -25.92
N ALA A 82 21.31 -1.97 -26.03
CA ALA A 82 21.29 -2.96 -27.11
C ALA A 82 20.99 -2.32 -28.48
N THR A 83 20.16 -1.27 -28.51
CA THR A 83 19.77 -0.57 -29.74
C THR A 83 20.70 0.59 -30.13
N ARG A 84 21.78 0.84 -29.35
CA ARG A 84 22.71 1.94 -29.61
C ARG A 84 23.46 1.76 -30.93
N VAL A 85 23.69 2.87 -31.63
CA VAL A 85 24.53 2.91 -32.84
C VAL A 85 25.99 2.64 -32.44
N LYS A 86 26.59 1.60 -33.03
CA LYS A 86 28.01 1.26 -32.82
C LYS A 86 28.87 1.90 -33.91
N VAL A 87 30.12 2.20 -33.57
CA VAL A 87 31.12 2.67 -34.55
C VAL A 87 31.36 1.55 -35.57
N ASN A 88 31.32 1.86 -36.86
CA ASN A 88 31.63 0.92 -37.94
C ASN A 88 33.15 0.70 -38.05
N GLU A 89 33.57 -0.34 -38.77
CA GLU A 89 35.00 -0.68 -38.90
C GLU A 89 35.82 0.44 -39.57
N GLU A 90 35.18 1.24 -40.41
CA GLU A 90 35.78 2.37 -41.10
C GLU A 90 35.86 3.65 -40.23
N GLY A 91 35.24 3.66 -39.05
CA GLY A 91 35.22 4.80 -38.14
C GLY A 91 34.49 6.05 -38.66
N THR A 92 33.78 5.96 -39.79
CA THR A 92 33.15 7.10 -40.48
C THR A 92 31.87 7.59 -39.78
N ASN A 93 31.27 6.78 -38.91
CA ASN A 93 30.03 7.12 -38.19
C ASN A 93 30.26 7.54 -36.72
N TYR A 94 31.47 8.00 -36.35
CA TYR A 94 31.82 8.38 -34.98
C TYR A 94 30.88 9.44 -34.36
N VAL A 95 30.38 10.39 -35.17
CA VAL A 95 29.39 11.39 -34.72
C VAL A 95 28.03 10.74 -34.40
N ALA A 96 27.56 9.82 -35.25
CA ALA A 96 26.31 9.12 -35.02
C ALA A 96 26.39 8.17 -33.81
N ALA A 97 27.54 7.53 -33.60
CA ALA A 97 27.78 6.67 -32.44
C ALA A 97 27.88 7.47 -31.12
N SER A 98 28.54 8.64 -31.16
CA SER A 98 28.62 9.52 -29.98
C SER A 98 27.26 10.12 -29.62
N VAL A 99 26.45 10.57 -30.59
CA VAL A 99 25.05 10.98 -30.36
C VAL A 99 24.18 9.80 -29.95
N GLY A 100 24.43 8.60 -30.47
CA GLY A 100 23.74 7.36 -30.10
C GLY A 100 23.91 6.97 -28.63
N SER A 101 24.91 7.52 -27.93
CA SER A 101 25.09 7.35 -26.49
C SER A 101 24.11 8.17 -25.63
N ILE A 102 23.46 9.19 -26.21
CA ILE A 102 22.48 10.04 -25.50
C ILE A 102 21.20 9.26 -25.19
N GLY A 103 20.79 8.33 -26.05
CA GLY A 103 19.57 7.53 -25.86
C GLY A 103 19.52 6.80 -24.52
N PRO A 104 20.52 5.94 -24.19
CA PRO A 104 20.60 5.28 -22.88
C PRO A 104 20.65 6.25 -21.69
N ILE A 105 21.34 7.39 -21.81
CA ILE A 105 21.40 8.42 -20.76
C ILE A 105 20.00 8.99 -20.51
N MET A 106 19.27 9.36 -21.56
CA MET A 106 17.90 9.88 -21.44
C MET A 106 16.96 8.85 -20.84
N VAL A 107 17.08 7.58 -21.23
CA VAL A 107 16.30 6.48 -20.62
C VAL A 107 16.63 6.36 -19.14
N THR A 108 17.90 6.45 -18.75
CA THR A 108 18.33 6.44 -17.35
C THR A 108 17.70 7.58 -16.54
N MET A 109 17.74 8.80 -17.08
CA MET A 109 17.19 10.00 -16.43
C MET A 109 15.68 9.88 -16.19
N VAL A 110 14.95 9.18 -17.09
CA VAL A 110 13.52 8.92 -16.92
C VAL A 110 13.28 7.76 -15.95
N CYS A 111 14.04 6.66 -16.06
CA CYS A 111 13.83 5.46 -15.25
C CYS A 111 14.17 5.67 -13.77
N LEU A 112 15.13 6.52 -13.43
CA LEU A 112 15.58 6.73 -12.04
C LEU A 112 14.47 7.31 -11.13
N PRO A 113 13.72 8.37 -11.52
CA PRO A 113 12.56 8.82 -10.75
C PRO A 113 11.52 7.72 -10.53
N PHE A 114 11.24 6.89 -11.53
CA PHE A 114 10.30 5.78 -11.38
C PHE A 114 10.85 4.71 -10.43
N PHE A 115 12.13 4.36 -10.50
CA PHE A 115 12.79 3.47 -9.56
C PHE A 115 12.56 3.93 -8.11
N ILE A 116 12.83 5.20 -7.84
CA ILE A 116 12.63 5.80 -6.51
C ILE A 116 11.15 5.78 -6.13
N ALA A 117 10.25 6.16 -7.04
CA ALA A 117 8.81 6.16 -6.80
C ALA A 117 8.29 4.76 -6.42
N PHE A 118 8.73 3.70 -7.13
CA PHE A 118 8.34 2.33 -6.80
C PHE A 118 8.88 1.88 -5.44
N LEU A 119 10.12 2.25 -5.08
CA LEU A 119 10.66 1.94 -3.76
C LEU A 119 9.90 2.67 -2.64
N VAL A 120 9.55 3.94 -2.84
CA VAL A 120 8.76 4.73 -1.88
C VAL A 120 7.38 4.10 -1.72
N VAL A 121 6.68 3.78 -2.81
CA VAL A 121 5.36 3.11 -2.75
C VAL A 121 5.47 1.74 -2.10
N ALA A 122 6.50 0.93 -2.41
CA ALA A 122 6.74 -0.35 -1.76
C ALA A 122 6.92 -0.20 -0.24
N TYR A 123 7.72 0.78 0.17
CA TYR A 123 7.93 1.11 1.59
C TYR A 123 6.62 1.54 2.26
N GLY A 124 5.86 2.45 1.64
CA GLY A 124 4.56 2.89 2.17
C GLY A 124 3.56 1.75 2.30
N THR A 125 3.56 0.84 1.30
CA THR A 125 2.72 -0.37 1.29
C THR A 125 3.12 -1.32 2.42
N TRP A 126 4.41 -1.53 2.63
CA TRP A 126 4.91 -2.42 3.68
C TRP A 126 4.69 -1.87 5.09
N THR A 127 4.86 -0.55 5.25
CA THR A 127 4.76 0.16 6.54
C THR A 127 3.37 0.71 6.83
N GLN A 128 2.37 0.35 6.01
CA GLN A 128 0.95 0.67 6.24
C GLN A 128 0.67 2.17 6.26
N ARG A 129 1.38 2.95 5.43
CA ARG A 129 1.09 4.37 5.27
C ARG A 129 -0.14 4.53 4.37
N ASP A 130 -1.03 5.44 4.76
CA ASP A 130 -2.22 5.85 4.01
C ASP A 130 -1.92 6.21 2.55
N TRP A 131 -0.85 6.99 2.32
CA TRP A 131 -0.41 7.34 0.96
C TRP A 131 0.12 6.13 0.18
N GLY A 132 0.59 5.07 0.86
CA GLY A 132 1.03 3.83 0.22
C GLY A 132 -0.12 3.05 -0.39
N TYR A 133 -1.30 3.13 0.22
CA TYR A 133 -2.54 2.56 -0.31
C TYR A 133 -2.92 3.24 -1.64
N TRP A 134 -3.01 4.57 -1.62
CA TRP A 134 -3.36 5.36 -2.81
C TRP A 134 -2.26 5.33 -3.87
N GLY A 135 -0.99 5.32 -3.46
CA GLY A 135 0.15 5.15 -4.35
C GLY A 135 0.13 3.83 -5.11
N SER A 136 -0.25 2.73 -4.44
CA SER A 136 -0.40 1.42 -5.08
C SER A 136 -1.51 1.43 -6.13
N LEU A 137 -2.68 2.01 -5.81
CA LEU A 137 -3.77 2.17 -6.79
C LEU A 137 -3.36 3.06 -7.97
N GLY A 138 -2.69 4.18 -7.68
CA GLY A 138 -2.17 5.09 -8.71
C GLY A 138 -1.20 4.37 -9.66
N MET A 139 -0.30 3.55 -9.12
CA MET A 139 0.63 2.75 -9.93
C MET A 139 -0.10 1.72 -10.79
N LEU A 140 -1.07 0.98 -10.26
CA LEU A 140 -1.88 0.05 -11.06
C LEU A 140 -2.64 0.78 -12.19
N GLY A 141 -3.18 1.97 -11.91
CA GLY A 141 -3.80 2.82 -12.92
C GLY A 141 -2.81 3.27 -14.00
N LEU A 142 -1.62 3.70 -13.61
CA LEU A 142 -0.55 4.07 -14.53
C LEU A 142 -0.13 2.88 -15.41
N PHE A 143 0.00 1.68 -14.85
CA PHE A 143 0.30 0.46 -15.61
C PHE A 143 -0.77 0.15 -16.66
N ALA A 144 -2.05 0.28 -16.30
CA ALA A 144 -3.14 0.08 -17.25
C ALA A 144 -3.09 1.11 -18.40
N VAL A 145 -2.79 2.38 -18.10
CA VAL A 145 -2.64 3.44 -19.12
C VAL A 145 -1.43 3.19 -20.01
N LEU A 146 -0.28 2.83 -19.44
CA LEU A 146 0.95 2.54 -20.19
C LEU A 146 0.85 1.29 -21.08
N ALA A 147 -0.13 0.41 -20.83
CA ALA A 147 -0.42 -0.72 -21.69
C ALA A 147 -1.20 -0.33 -22.96
N LEU A 148 -1.93 0.79 -22.96
CA LEU A 148 -2.77 1.19 -24.10
C LEU A 148 -1.99 1.40 -25.41
N PRO A 149 -0.84 2.10 -25.44
CA PRO A 149 -0.07 2.25 -26.67
C PRO A 149 0.46 0.92 -27.22
N LYS A 150 0.59 -0.11 -26.37
CA LYS A 150 1.10 -1.42 -26.78
C LYS A 150 0.10 -2.25 -27.58
N PHE A 151 -1.16 -1.83 -27.70
CA PHE A 151 -2.14 -2.52 -28.53
C PHE A 151 -1.73 -2.60 -30.01
N GLY A 152 -1.01 -1.60 -30.52
CA GLY A 152 -0.56 -1.59 -31.92
C GLY A 152 0.57 -2.59 -32.23
N ALA A 153 1.39 -2.96 -31.24
CA ALA A 153 2.55 -3.82 -31.44
C ALA A 153 2.40 -5.21 -30.81
N THR A 154 1.82 -5.29 -29.61
CA THR A 154 1.71 -6.51 -28.81
C THR A 154 0.36 -6.56 -28.08
N PRO A 155 -0.76 -6.76 -28.79
CA PRO A 155 -2.10 -6.64 -28.24
C PRO A 155 -2.39 -7.65 -27.12
N VAL A 156 -1.93 -8.89 -27.26
CA VAL A 156 -2.11 -9.93 -26.21
C VAL A 156 -1.44 -9.50 -24.90
N LEU A 157 -0.22 -8.98 -24.97
CA LEU A 157 0.50 -8.52 -23.79
C LEU A 157 -0.18 -7.29 -23.15
N ALA A 158 -0.70 -6.37 -23.96
CA ALA A 158 -1.45 -5.21 -23.50
C ALA A 158 -2.71 -5.63 -22.72
N VAL A 159 -3.48 -6.57 -23.26
CA VAL A 159 -4.68 -7.12 -22.60
C VAL A 159 -4.32 -7.78 -21.27
N LEU A 160 -3.26 -8.61 -21.23
CA LEU A 160 -2.82 -9.26 -20.00
C LEU A 160 -2.41 -8.24 -18.93
N TRP A 161 -1.70 -7.17 -19.31
CA TRP A 161 -1.29 -6.11 -18.38
C TRP A 161 -2.47 -5.35 -17.80
N ILE A 162 -3.46 -5.02 -18.65
CA ILE A 162 -4.70 -4.35 -18.20
C ILE A 162 -5.48 -5.26 -17.27
N ALA A 163 -5.67 -6.54 -17.65
CA ALA A 163 -6.39 -7.51 -16.83
C ALA A 163 -5.74 -7.69 -15.45
N LEU A 164 -4.41 -7.79 -15.40
CA LEU A 164 -3.65 -7.90 -14.16
C LEU A 164 -3.80 -6.64 -13.30
N SER A 165 -3.74 -5.45 -13.91
CA SER A 165 -3.89 -4.16 -13.21
C SER A 165 -5.29 -4.00 -12.61
N VAL A 166 -6.34 -4.32 -13.39
CA VAL A 166 -7.74 -4.24 -12.96
C VAL A 166 -8.03 -5.26 -11.86
N THR A 167 -7.57 -6.51 -12.04
CA THR A 167 -7.75 -7.56 -11.03
C THR A 167 -7.00 -7.22 -9.74
N GLY A 168 -5.77 -6.72 -9.86
CA GLY A 168 -4.98 -6.24 -8.73
C GLY A 168 -5.69 -5.11 -7.98
N ALA A 169 -6.25 -4.14 -8.70
CA ALA A 169 -7.00 -3.04 -8.10
C ALA A 169 -8.27 -3.54 -7.39
N ALA A 170 -9.03 -4.45 -8.01
CA ALA A 170 -10.21 -5.04 -7.41
C ALA A 170 -9.90 -5.80 -6.11
N LEU A 171 -8.79 -6.53 -6.07
CA LEU A 171 -8.31 -7.20 -4.86
C LEU A 171 -7.79 -6.22 -3.80
N TRP A 172 -7.17 -5.11 -4.23
CA TRP A 172 -6.67 -4.05 -3.35
C TRP A 172 -7.78 -3.22 -2.70
N LEU A 173 -8.93 -3.10 -3.37
CA LEU A 173 -10.10 -2.35 -2.90
C LEU A 173 -10.98 -3.12 -1.91
N LYS A 174 -10.66 -4.38 -1.61
CA LYS A 174 -11.39 -5.17 -0.60
C LYS A 174 -11.26 -4.53 0.79
N SER A 175 -12.31 -4.71 1.60
CA SER A 175 -12.40 -4.11 2.95
C SER A 175 -11.35 -4.62 3.92
N ASP A 176 -10.87 -5.86 3.76
CA ASP A 176 -9.77 -6.39 4.56
C ASP A 176 -8.48 -5.61 4.37
N VAL A 177 -8.17 -5.21 3.13
CA VAL A 177 -7.02 -4.35 2.83
C VAL A 177 -7.28 -2.93 3.31
N LYS A 178 -8.46 -2.35 3.09
CA LYS A 178 -8.77 -0.98 3.55
C LYS A 178 -8.71 -0.82 5.07
N ALA A 179 -9.31 -1.76 5.81
CA ALA A 179 -9.27 -1.79 7.26
C ALA A 179 -7.83 -1.89 7.80
N TRP A 180 -6.94 -2.59 7.08
CA TRP A 180 -5.51 -2.67 7.44
C TRP A 180 -4.79 -1.32 7.37
N TYR A 181 -5.25 -0.39 6.53
CA TYR A 181 -4.73 0.97 6.43
C TYR A 181 -5.54 1.99 7.26
N ALA A 182 -6.49 1.54 8.08
CA ALA A 182 -7.42 2.40 8.82
C ALA A 182 -8.20 3.38 7.91
N LEU A 183 -8.62 2.91 6.73
CA LEU A 183 -9.38 3.68 5.73
C LEU A 183 -10.88 3.34 5.69
N ASP A 184 -11.35 2.45 6.58
CA ASP A 184 -12.75 2.04 6.73
C ASP A 184 -13.41 2.68 7.96
#